data_AF-C4MBN6-F1
#
_entry.id   AF-C4MBN6-F1
#
_cell.length_a   1.000
_cell.length_b   1.000
_cell.length_c   1.000
_cell.angle_alpha   90.00
_cell.angle_beta   90.00
_cell.angle_gamma   90.00
#
_symmetry.space_group_name_H-M   'P 1'
#
loop_
_entity.id
_entity.type
_entity.pdbx_description
1 polymer ?
#
loop_
_entity_poly.entity_id
_entity_poly.type
_entity_poly.pdbx_seq_one_letter_code
_entity_poly.pdbx_strand_id
1 'polypeptide(L)'
;MKREEGINQYYASKDDSVYCSSSSNINKLEIFSFNPESSYIKSYEETISKCIDLFDSNDYPIQVVFSTNEEENIIYSQWIEKILSPYDDVDMIVSGRISNFTESVMKREYGNILDDPHICKVRESYVSPEVLGEWYTNPNNIKYDDVEHKVSQPSKTNRNKIYTDPLCYSGCSTITKGLKEWGSAIIVGYGGDIYGEDKEFEVGLTSSNAINVNDIDEDNILKQYGYSLKISLLERYKHNYNYNENIPSEFLTDIVDERIRVSSSTYYRERITEETKKIVEKYKTKCNPKNKRLVKRDSRCDKEINIEHGHGGYECGDNGEWSTKCVLAYCDSGYKFDYINNKCIEDVCVYPQNLSNGTPRMTINIFLIIIGIITLIL
;
A
#
# COMPACT_ATOMS: atom_id res chain seq x y z
N MET A 1 24.14 1.02 9.12
CA MET A 1 25.57 1.41 9.25
C MET A 1 26.27 1.20 7.91
N LYS A 2 27.01 2.18 7.36
CA LYS A 2 27.80 1.95 6.13
C LYS A 2 28.97 1.02 6.46
N ARG A 3 29.13 -0.06 5.72
CA ARG A 3 30.35 -0.89 5.68
C ARG A 3 30.70 -1.08 4.20
N GLU A 4 31.98 -1.09 3.85
CA GLU A 4 32.42 -1.13 2.44
C GLU A 4 33.11 -2.46 2.15
N GLU A 5 32.51 -3.28 1.29
CA GLU A 5 33.10 -4.52 0.76
C GLU A 5 33.20 -4.39 -0.77
N GLY A 6 34.21 -3.65 -1.21
CA GLY A 6 34.48 -3.36 -2.61
C GLY A 6 33.56 -2.28 -3.20
N ILE A 7 33.15 -2.48 -4.46
CA ILE A 7 32.35 -1.52 -5.25
C ILE A 7 30.88 -1.44 -4.76
N ASN A 8 30.42 -2.43 -3.99
CA ASN A 8 29.03 -2.51 -3.54
C ASN A 8 28.76 -1.54 -2.38
N GLN A 9 27.79 -0.65 -2.55
CA GLN A 9 27.26 0.16 -1.46
C GLN A 9 26.07 -0.53 -0.81
N TYR A 10 26.03 -0.57 0.52
CA TYR A 10 24.89 -1.08 1.28
C TYR A 10 24.65 -0.32 2.57
N TYR A 11 23.38 -0.35 3.02
CA TYR A 11 22.93 0.16 4.30
C TYR A 11 22.05 -0.87 4.99
N ALA A 12 22.04 -0.81 6.31
CA ALA A 12 21.22 -1.63 7.19
C ALA A 12 20.85 -0.80 8.42
N SER A 13 19.68 -1.06 9.01
CA SER A 13 19.29 -0.51 10.31
C SER A 13 20.13 -1.12 11.45
N LYS A 14 19.81 -0.85 12.72
CA LYS A 14 20.58 -1.36 13.88
C LYS A 14 20.06 -2.71 14.41
N ASP A 15 18.84 -3.01 14.03
CA ASP A 15 18.00 -4.17 14.30
C ASP A 15 17.91 -5.10 13.06
N ASP A 16 18.63 -4.77 11.98
CA ASP A 16 18.64 -5.44 10.67
C ASP A 16 17.23 -5.63 10.03
N SER A 17 16.23 -4.89 10.52
CA SER A 17 14.83 -4.88 10.03
C SER A 17 14.66 -4.23 8.66
N VAL A 18 15.58 -3.36 8.25
CA VAL A 18 15.69 -2.82 6.89
C VAL A 18 17.11 -2.96 6.39
N TYR A 19 17.25 -3.48 5.18
CA TYR A 19 18.50 -3.56 4.43
C TYR A 19 18.32 -3.03 3.01
N CYS A 20 19.35 -2.42 2.45
CA CYS A 20 19.40 -2.13 1.02
C CYS A 20 20.82 -2.17 0.48
N SER A 21 20.93 -2.43 -0.82
CA SER A 21 22.20 -2.38 -1.55
C SER A 21 21.99 -2.00 -3.01
N SER A 22 23.03 -1.49 -3.66
CA SER A 22 23.09 -1.39 -5.12
C SER A 22 24.26 -2.24 -5.60
N SER A 23 23.97 -3.26 -6.42
CA SER A 23 24.97 -4.21 -6.91
C SER A 23 24.49 -4.92 -8.17
N SER A 24 25.43 -5.23 -9.08
CA SER A 24 25.16 -6.06 -10.27
C SER A 24 23.99 -5.57 -11.15
N ASN A 25 23.85 -4.24 -11.28
CA ASN A 25 22.81 -3.52 -12.01
C ASN A 25 21.37 -3.77 -11.49
N ILE A 26 21.23 -4.01 -10.18
CA ILE A 26 19.96 -4.03 -9.46
C ILE A 26 20.13 -3.22 -8.16
N ASN A 27 19.17 -2.34 -7.90
CA ASN A 27 18.92 -1.75 -6.59
C ASN A 27 18.07 -2.73 -5.77
N LYS A 28 18.40 -2.98 -4.51
CA LYS A 28 17.68 -3.91 -3.63
C LYS A 28 17.21 -3.22 -2.37
N LEU A 29 15.95 -3.39 -2.04
CA LEU A 29 15.34 -3.04 -0.75
C LEU A 29 14.77 -4.31 -0.13
N GLU A 30 15.16 -4.61 1.10
CA GLU A 30 14.68 -5.75 1.87
C GLU A 30 14.12 -5.25 3.21
N ILE A 31 12.87 -5.58 3.51
CA ILE A 31 12.16 -5.12 4.72
C ILE A 31 11.69 -6.33 5.52
N PHE A 32 12.39 -6.57 6.63
CA PHE A 32 12.22 -7.69 7.54
C PHE A 32 11.34 -7.38 8.77
N SER A 33 10.93 -6.13 8.94
CA SER A 33 9.82 -5.74 9.81
C SER A 33 9.26 -4.40 9.34
N PHE A 34 7.95 -4.19 9.55
CA PHE A 34 7.33 -2.86 9.46
C PHE A 34 7.03 -2.28 10.85
N ASN A 35 7.42 -2.99 11.91
CA ASN A 35 7.28 -2.59 13.31
C ASN A 35 8.69 -2.53 13.95
N PRO A 36 9.54 -1.52 13.63
CA PRO A 36 10.81 -1.34 14.31
C PRO A 36 10.58 -0.99 15.79
N GLU A 37 11.38 -1.56 16.69
CA GLU A 37 11.28 -1.21 18.12
C GLU A 37 11.54 0.30 18.33
N SER A 38 10.94 0.87 19.37
CA SER A 38 11.09 2.30 19.73
C SER A 38 12.54 2.77 19.92
N SER A 39 13.44 1.85 20.25
CA SER A 39 14.90 2.00 20.35
C SER A 39 15.59 2.19 18.99
N TYR A 40 15.00 1.65 17.92
CA TYR A 40 15.59 1.54 16.58
C TYR A 40 14.86 2.34 15.49
N ILE A 41 13.64 2.84 15.72
CA ILE A 41 12.87 3.75 14.82
C ILE A 41 13.76 4.74 14.06
N LYS A 42 14.55 5.55 14.76
CA LYS A 42 15.42 6.54 14.10
C LYS A 42 16.44 5.89 13.14
N SER A 43 16.94 4.71 13.47
CA SER A 43 17.87 3.96 12.61
C SER A 43 17.19 3.25 11.45
N TYR A 44 15.90 2.95 11.55
CA TYR A 44 15.05 2.44 10.47
C TYR A 44 14.84 3.55 9.43
N GLU A 45 14.31 4.69 9.88
CA GLU A 45 14.05 5.88 9.07
C GLU A 45 15.33 6.39 8.39
N GLU A 46 16.40 6.56 9.16
CA GLU A 46 17.72 6.93 8.64
C GLU A 46 18.32 5.91 7.65
N THR A 47 17.85 4.66 7.63
CA THR A 47 18.31 3.67 6.65
C THR A 47 17.47 3.78 5.38
N ILE A 48 16.14 3.84 5.48
CA ILE A 48 15.24 4.05 4.34
C ILE A 48 15.64 5.29 3.54
N SER A 49 15.92 6.44 4.18
CA SER A 49 16.37 7.64 3.46
C SER A 49 17.67 7.39 2.67
N LYS A 50 18.65 6.69 3.27
CA LYS A 50 19.91 6.36 2.60
C LYS A 50 19.74 5.31 1.50
N CYS A 51 18.67 4.51 1.53
CA CYS A 51 18.29 3.64 0.43
C CYS A 51 17.71 4.44 -0.74
N ILE A 52 16.87 5.44 -0.48
CA ILE A 52 16.36 6.37 -1.51
C ILE A 52 17.53 7.12 -2.15
N ASP A 53 18.39 7.76 -1.35
CA ASP A 53 19.61 8.45 -1.83
C ASP A 53 20.50 7.55 -2.70
N LEU A 54 20.57 6.25 -2.37
CA LEU A 54 21.33 5.25 -3.11
C LEU A 54 20.63 4.84 -4.42
N PHE A 55 19.31 4.71 -4.45
CA PHE A 55 18.57 4.30 -5.64
C PHE A 55 18.48 5.45 -6.65
N ASP A 56 18.17 6.66 -6.20
CA ASP A 56 18.10 7.89 -7.02
C ASP A 56 19.45 8.27 -7.65
N SER A 57 20.56 7.70 -7.16
CA SER A 57 21.90 7.90 -7.74
C SER A 57 22.16 7.17 -9.06
N ASN A 58 21.23 6.32 -9.53
CA ASN A 58 21.39 5.50 -10.73
C ASN A 58 20.04 5.12 -11.37
N ASP A 59 20.07 4.46 -12.53
CA ASP A 59 18.89 4.04 -13.31
C ASP A 59 18.52 2.56 -13.13
N TYR A 60 19.09 1.86 -12.14
CA TYR A 60 18.89 0.42 -11.98
C TYR A 60 17.49 0.09 -11.42
N PRO A 61 16.86 -1.00 -11.89
CA PRO A 61 15.57 -1.46 -11.38
C PRO A 61 15.64 -1.77 -9.88
N ILE A 62 14.61 -1.36 -9.14
CA ILE A 62 14.49 -1.63 -7.70
C ILE A 62 13.78 -2.98 -7.50
N GLN A 63 14.53 -3.95 -7.01
CA GLN A 63 14.01 -5.18 -6.43
C GLN A 63 13.59 -4.89 -4.98
N VAL A 64 12.29 -4.95 -4.69
CA VAL A 64 11.78 -4.91 -3.32
C VAL A 64 11.44 -6.32 -2.85
N VAL A 65 11.86 -6.67 -1.63
CA VAL A 65 11.53 -7.94 -0.97
C VAL A 65 11.02 -7.66 0.44
N PHE A 66 9.95 -8.36 0.81
CA PHE A 66 9.39 -8.38 2.15
C PHE A 66 9.55 -9.79 2.73
N SER A 67 9.77 -9.91 4.05
CA SER A 67 9.78 -11.23 4.71
C SER A 67 8.50 -11.50 5.51
N THR A 68 8.44 -12.67 6.13
CA THR A 68 7.34 -13.12 6.99
C THR A 68 7.22 -12.26 8.25
N ASN A 69 6.40 -11.21 8.21
CA ASN A 69 6.35 -10.16 9.22
C ASN A 69 5.03 -10.23 10.01
N GLU A 70 4.90 -11.06 11.05
CA GLU A 70 3.62 -11.21 11.78
C GLU A 70 3.10 -9.93 12.48
N GLU A 71 3.95 -8.91 12.62
CA GLU A 71 3.63 -7.59 13.13
C GLU A 71 3.96 -6.48 12.13
N GLU A 72 3.22 -5.37 12.23
CA GLU A 72 3.37 -4.23 11.34
C GLU A 72 2.96 -2.93 12.03
N ASN A 73 3.72 -1.88 11.77
CA ASN A 73 3.28 -0.51 11.87
C ASN A 73 3.39 0.15 10.48
N ILE A 74 2.35 -0.02 9.66
CA ILE A 74 2.04 0.70 8.41
C ILE A 74 2.26 2.23 8.39
N ILE A 75 2.49 2.92 9.53
CA ILE A 75 3.17 4.23 9.48
C ILE A 75 4.40 4.13 8.57
N TYR A 76 5.09 2.99 8.60
CA TYR A 76 6.11 2.59 7.66
C TYR A 76 5.60 1.92 6.37
N SER A 77 4.61 1.00 6.36
CA SER A 77 4.12 0.38 5.11
C SER A 77 3.54 1.37 4.09
N GLN A 78 2.61 2.26 4.50
CA GLN A 78 2.05 3.30 3.61
C GLN A 78 3.11 4.32 3.20
N TRP A 79 4.04 4.65 4.10
CA TRP A 79 5.17 5.53 3.79
C TRP A 79 6.13 4.91 2.77
N ILE A 80 6.44 3.61 2.91
CA ILE A 80 7.27 2.85 1.98
C ILE A 80 6.56 2.68 0.64
N GLU A 81 5.26 2.40 0.61
CA GLU A 81 4.46 2.39 -0.62
C GLU A 81 4.51 3.75 -1.33
N LYS A 82 4.32 4.85 -0.58
CA LYS A 82 4.38 6.22 -1.11
C LYS A 82 5.79 6.70 -1.48
N ILE A 83 6.84 6.05 -0.96
CA ILE A 83 8.23 6.19 -1.44
C ILE A 83 8.42 5.45 -2.76
N LEU A 84 7.91 4.22 -2.87
CA LEU A 84 8.07 3.36 -4.04
C LEU A 84 7.21 3.78 -5.24
N SER A 85 6.03 4.35 -5.00
CA SER A 85 5.25 5.06 -6.03
C SER A 85 4.60 6.33 -5.44
N PRO A 86 5.22 7.52 -5.64
CA PRO A 86 4.75 8.77 -5.03
C PRO A 86 3.39 9.27 -5.56
N TYR A 87 2.88 8.71 -6.66
CA TYR A 87 1.61 9.11 -7.27
C TYR A 87 0.40 8.27 -6.83
N ASP A 88 0.61 7.18 -6.11
CA ASP A 88 -0.45 6.23 -5.75
C ASP A 88 -1.30 6.78 -4.59
N ASP A 89 -2.63 6.56 -4.60
CA ASP A 89 -3.42 6.81 -3.39
C ASP A 89 -3.22 5.62 -2.44
N VAL A 90 -2.45 5.86 -1.38
CA VAL A 90 -2.11 4.83 -0.40
C VAL A 90 -3.10 4.83 0.78
N ASP A 91 -4.05 5.77 0.83
CA ASP A 91 -5.18 5.74 1.76
C ASP A 91 -5.90 4.38 1.69
N MET A 92 -6.62 4.00 2.75
CA MET A 92 -7.52 2.85 2.69
C MET A 92 -8.96 3.27 2.87
N ILE A 93 -9.80 2.87 1.92
CA ILE A 93 -11.25 2.93 2.02
C ILE A 93 -11.70 1.76 2.89
N VAL A 94 -12.31 2.06 4.04
CA VAL A 94 -12.66 1.08 5.07
C VAL A 94 -14.06 1.29 5.64
N SER A 95 -14.69 0.20 6.10
CA SER A 95 -15.94 0.23 6.85
C SER A 95 -15.90 -0.72 8.05
N GLY A 96 -16.55 -0.35 9.16
CA GLY A 96 -16.66 -1.19 10.35
C GLY A 96 -18.01 -1.90 10.43
N ARG A 97 -18.02 -3.20 10.68
CA ARG A 97 -19.26 -3.98 10.85
C ARG A 97 -20.03 -3.53 12.09
N ILE A 98 -21.32 -3.23 11.97
CA ILE A 98 -22.13 -2.73 13.08
C ILE A 98 -22.31 -3.81 14.16
N SER A 99 -21.75 -3.55 15.34
CA SER A 99 -21.95 -4.35 16.55
C SER A 99 -21.63 -3.55 17.82
N ASN A 100 -22.13 -3.97 18.98
CA ASN A 100 -21.81 -3.33 20.27
C ASN A 100 -20.30 -3.33 20.56
N PHE A 101 -19.58 -4.37 20.11
CA PHE A 101 -18.13 -4.46 20.26
C PHE A 101 -17.44 -3.42 19.36
N THR A 102 -17.74 -3.41 18.06
CA THR A 102 -17.22 -2.42 17.11
C THR A 102 -17.49 -1.00 17.60
N GLU A 103 -18.70 -0.71 18.08
CA GLU A 103 -19.08 0.60 18.61
C GLU A 103 -18.21 1.05 19.79
N SER A 104 -17.92 0.14 20.73
CA SER A 104 -17.02 0.39 21.86
C SER A 104 -15.60 0.77 21.39
N VAL A 105 -15.06 0.04 20.40
CA VAL A 105 -13.72 0.29 19.84
C VAL A 105 -13.69 1.59 19.01
N MET A 106 -14.73 1.85 18.21
CA MET A 106 -14.88 3.08 17.45
C MET A 106 -14.94 4.32 18.35
N LYS A 107 -15.65 4.24 19.48
CA LYS A 107 -15.67 5.33 20.46
C LYS A 107 -14.29 5.56 21.08
N ARG A 108 -13.65 4.51 21.60
CA ARG A 108 -12.38 4.65 22.33
C ARG A 108 -11.23 5.15 21.45
N GLU A 109 -11.03 4.54 20.29
CA GLU A 109 -9.76 4.63 19.55
C GLU A 109 -9.88 4.98 18.07
N TYR A 110 -10.90 4.47 17.35
CA TYR A 110 -10.89 4.51 15.89
C TYR A 110 -11.66 5.68 15.26
N GLY A 111 -12.73 6.18 15.89
CA GLY A 111 -13.55 7.27 15.37
C GLY A 111 -12.79 8.59 15.17
N ASN A 112 -11.68 8.79 15.91
CA ASN A 112 -10.85 10.00 15.83
C ASN A 112 -9.61 9.88 14.90
N ILE A 113 -9.47 8.76 14.19
CA ILE A 113 -8.46 8.54 13.14
C ILE A 113 -9.05 8.19 11.76
N LEU A 114 -10.35 7.88 11.69
CA LEU A 114 -11.10 7.75 10.44
C LEU A 114 -11.62 9.12 9.99
N ASP A 115 -11.56 9.40 8.68
CA ASP A 115 -12.05 10.61 8.03
C ASP A 115 -13.23 10.31 7.09
N ASP A 116 -14.15 11.27 6.94
CA ASP A 116 -15.11 11.27 5.82
C ASP A 116 -14.35 11.42 4.48
N PRO A 117 -14.57 10.52 3.51
CA PRO A 117 -13.72 10.45 2.33
C PRO A 117 -14.04 11.51 1.25
N HIS A 118 -15.14 12.27 1.40
CA HIS A 118 -15.58 13.34 0.51
C HIS A 118 -15.17 14.74 0.98
N ILE A 119 -15.08 14.95 2.30
CA ILE A 119 -14.79 16.28 2.89
C ILE A 119 -13.51 16.32 3.74
N CYS A 120 -12.83 15.19 3.89
CA CYS A 120 -11.63 14.98 4.70
C CYS A 120 -11.71 15.61 6.10
N LYS A 121 -12.75 15.25 6.84
CA LYS A 121 -12.93 15.59 8.25
C LYS A 121 -13.04 14.31 9.08
N VAL A 122 -12.36 14.31 10.22
CA VAL A 122 -12.41 13.22 11.20
C VAL A 122 -13.85 12.89 11.58
N ARG A 123 -14.21 11.61 11.56
CA ARG A 123 -15.55 11.08 11.84
C ARG A 123 -16.03 11.48 13.24
N GLU A 124 -15.16 11.42 14.24
CA GLU A 124 -15.39 11.93 15.60
C GLU A 124 -14.21 12.79 16.08
N SER A 125 -14.48 14.01 16.53
CA SER A 125 -13.42 14.92 17.03
C SER A 125 -13.07 14.70 18.51
N TYR A 126 -13.88 13.94 19.25
CA TYR A 126 -13.70 13.66 20.67
C TYR A 126 -13.04 12.29 20.89
N VAL A 127 -12.30 12.14 21.99
CA VAL A 127 -11.69 10.86 22.39
C VAL A 127 -12.65 10.17 23.36
N SER A 128 -13.18 9.00 22.99
CA SER A 128 -14.28 8.33 23.72
C SER A 128 -15.61 9.12 23.78
N PRO A 129 -16.26 9.44 22.64
CA PRO A 129 -17.59 10.04 22.65
C PRO A 129 -18.65 9.02 23.12
N GLU A 130 -19.69 9.49 23.81
CA GLU A 130 -20.76 8.62 24.33
C GLU A 130 -21.64 8.04 23.21
N VAL A 131 -21.73 8.72 22.07
CA VAL A 131 -22.54 8.39 20.88
C VAL A 131 -21.70 8.65 19.63
N LEU A 132 -21.83 7.80 18.62
CA LEU A 132 -21.22 8.02 17.29
C LEU A 132 -22.24 8.68 16.36
N GLY A 133 -21.76 9.54 15.46
CA GLY A 133 -22.58 10.27 14.49
C GLY A 133 -23.24 9.39 13.42
N GLU A 134 -23.92 10.06 12.47
CA GLU A 134 -24.71 9.40 11.41
C GLU A 134 -23.90 8.40 10.58
N TRP A 135 -22.59 8.60 10.44
CA TRP A 135 -21.69 7.70 9.70
C TRP A 135 -21.68 6.26 10.24
N TYR A 136 -21.97 6.06 11.53
CA TYR A 136 -22.08 4.74 12.17
C TYR A 136 -23.55 4.39 12.49
N THR A 137 -24.35 5.37 12.91
CA THR A 137 -25.75 5.16 13.34
C THR A 137 -26.76 5.08 12.19
N ASN A 138 -26.40 5.52 10.99
CA ASN A 138 -27.14 5.28 9.75
C ASN A 138 -26.29 4.42 8.78
N PRO A 139 -26.23 3.09 9.02
CA PRO A 139 -25.31 2.19 8.32
C PRO A 139 -25.77 1.79 6.91
N ASN A 140 -24.80 1.44 6.07
CA ASN A 140 -25.05 0.79 4.79
C ASN A 140 -25.45 -0.69 5.03
N ASN A 141 -26.44 -1.15 4.28
CA ASN A 141 -26.93 -2.54 4.33
C ASN A 141 -26.58 -3.23 3.01
N ILE A 142 -25.53 -4.05 3.03
CA ILE A 142 -25.11 -4.90 1.92
C ILE A 142 -25.88 -6.22 2.01
N LYS A 143 -26.24 -6.82 0.86
CA LYS A 143 -26.87 -8.15 0.82
C LYS A 143 -26.01 -9.14 0.06
N TYR A 144 -25.69 -10.24 0.73
CA TYR A 144 -25.06 -11.42 0.15
C TYR A 144 -26.10 -12.53 0.16
N ASP A 145 -26.76 -12.75 -0.98
CA ASP A 145 -27.92 -13.64 -1.13
C ASP A 145 -29.02 -13.40 -0.08
N ASP A 146 -29.17 -14.29 0.91
CA ASP A 146 -30.15 -14.19 2.00
C ASP A 146 -29.62 -13.47 3.26
N VAL A 147 -28.32 -13.19 3.34
CA VAL A 147 -27.66 -12.54 4.48
C VAL A 147 -27.60 -11.02 4.30
N GLU A 148 -28.13 -10.29 5.29
CA GLU A 148 -27.97 -8.84 5.40
C GLU A 148 -26.73 -8.50 6.26
N HIS A 149 -25.74 -7.86 5.65
CA HIS A 149 -24.52 -7.38 6.29
C HIS A 149 -24.60 -5.87 6.51
N LYS A 150 -24.35 -5.40 7.73
CA LYS A 150 -24.50 -4.00 8.12
C LYS A 150 -23.15 -3.40 8.50
N VAL A 151 -22.76 -2.34 7.81
CA VAL A 151 -21.46 -1.67 7.97
C VAL A 151 -21.66 -0.16 8.12
N SER A 152 -20.71 0.50 8.79
CA SER A 152 -20.64 1.96 8.78
C SER A 152 -20.56 2.51 7.35
N GLN A 153 -20.86 3.79 7.18
CA GLN A 153 -20.57 4.48 5.93
C GLN A 153 -19.05 4.45 5.65
N PRO A 154 -18.61 4.35 4.37
CA PRO A 154 -17.20 4.29 4.03
C PRO A 154 -16.40 5.46 4.60
N SER A 155 -15.22 5.17 5.12
CA SER A 155 -14.29 6.17 5.68
C SER A 155 -12.90 5.96 5.09
N LYS A 156 -12.12 7.03 4.98
CA LYS A 156 -10.66 6.93 4.73
C LYS A 156 -9.95 6.81 6.08
N THR A 157 -8.86 6.06 6.14
CA THR A 157 -7.91 6.13 7.26
C THR A 157 -6.68 6.94 6.85
N ASN A 158 -6.76 8.25 7.05
CA ASN A 158 -5.72 9.25 6.68
C ASN A 158 -4.63 9.37 7.77
N ARG A 159 -4.31 8.22 8.38
CA ARG A 159 -3.21 8.00 9.32
C ARG A 159 -2.82 6.53 9.27
N ASN A 160 -2.20 6.09 8.18
CA ASN A 160 -1.27 4.97 8.16
C ASN A 160 -1.58 3.80 9.14
N LYS A 161 -2.70 3.06 8.93
CA LYS A 161 -3.15 1.90 9.77
C LYS A 161 -3.80 0.67 9.04
N ILE A 162 -2.98 -0.29 8.51
CA ILE A 162 -2.87 -1.78 8.71
C ILE A 162 -2.96 -2.84 7.51
N TYR A 163 -1.96 -3.78 7.41
CA TYR A 163 -1.96 -5.22 6.92
C TYR A 163 -1.94 -5.64 5.36
N THR A 164 -1.70 -6.86 4.73
CA THR A 164 -1.11 -8.27 4.96
C THR A 164 -1.06 -9.30 3.73
N ASP A 165 0.06 -10.00 3.43
CA ASP A 165 0.45 -10.82 2.20
C ASP A 165 0.48 -12.40 2.31
N PRO A 166 0.73 -13.30 1.27
CA PRO A 166 0.70 -14.77 1.41
C PRO A 166 1.55 -15.43 2.51
N LEU A 167 2.64 -14.79 2.95
CA LEU A 167 3.35 -15.23 4.16
C LEU A 167 4.07 -14.08 4.89
N CYS A 168 4.36 -12.97 4.19
CA CYS A 168 4.41 -11.64 4.81
C CYS A 168 2.99 -11.26 5.21
N TYR A 169 2.42 -11.93 6.20
CA TYR A 169 1.25 -11.39 6.88
C TYR A 169 1.60 -9.98 7.42
N SER A 170 0.60 -9.22 7.84
CA SER A 170 0.75 -7.82 8.25
C SER A 170 1.43 -6.92 7.20
N GLY A 171 2.75 -6.73 7.20
CA GLY A 171 3.48 -5.85 6.26
C GLY A 171 2.87 -5.42 4.92
N CYS A 172 2.61 -6.39 4.03
CA CYS A 172 2.77 -6.10 2.60
C CYS A 172 1.67 -6.56 1.63
N SER A 173 0.40 -6.81 2.02
CA SER A 173 -0.70 -6.58 1.04
C SER A 173 -0.98 -5.11 0.86
N THR A 174 -0.91 -4.28 1.91
CA THR A 174 -1.14 -2.85 1.72
C THR A 174 -0.26 -2.35 0.58
N ILE A 175 1.02 -2.70 0.64
CA ILE A 175 1.99 -2.42 -0.43
C ILE A 175 1.73 -3.27 -1.69
N THR A 176 1.61 -4.61 -1.63
CA THR A 176 1.54 -5.41 -2.88
C THR A 176 0.16 -5.39 -3.56
N LYS A 177 -0.97 -5.47 -2.84
CA LYS A 177 -2.32 -5.21 -3.41
C LYS A 177 -2.47 -3.73 -3.80
N GLY A 178 -1.88 -2.78 -3.05
CA GLY A 178 -1.87 -1.36 -3.43
C GLY A 178 -1.13 -1.12 -4.75
N LEU A 179 0.15 -1.45 -4.83
CA LEU A 179 0.95 -1.38 -6.07
C LEU A 179 0.36 -2.22 -7.22
N LYS A 180 -0.36 -3.31 -6.92
CA LYS A 180 -1.11 -4.12 -7.91
C LYS A 180 -2.34 -3.40 -8.45
N GLU A 181 -3.12 -2.80 -7.56
CA GLU A 181 -4.32 -2.02 -7.87
C GLU A 181 -3.95 -0.77 -8.68
N TRP A 182 -2.86 -0.08 -8.32
CA TRP A 182 -2.36 1.06 -9.10
C TRP A 182 -1.57 0.67 -10.35
N GLY A 183 -1.09 -0.58 -10.43
CA GLY A 183 -0.24 -1.05 -11.53
C GLY A 183 1.18 -0.49 -11.49
N SER A 184 1.60 0.02 -10.34
CA SER A 184 2.88 0.69 -10.13
C SER A 184 4.07 -0.26 -9.95
N ALA A 185 3.83 -1.56 -9.77
CA ALA A 185 4.88 -2.58 -9.73
C ALA A 185 4.48 -3.88 -10.42
N ILE A 186 5.49 -4.64 -10.88
CA ILE A 186 5.34 -6.02 -11.35
C ILE A 186 5.38 -6.91 -10.09
N ILE A 187 4.25 -7.52 -9.73
CA ILE A 187 4.19 -8.33 -8.49
C ILE A 187 4.69 -9.76 -8.78
N VAL A 188 5.72 -10.18 -8.06
CA VAL A 188 6.39 -11.48 -8.27
C VAL A 188 6.19 -12.37 -7.04
N GLY A 189 5.35 -13.40 -7.17
CA GLY A 189 5.18 -14.41 -6.12
C GLY A 189 6.40 -15.34 -6.05
N TYR A 190 6.85 -15.74 -4.85
CA TYR A 190 7.90 -16.74 -4.70
C TYR A 190 7.51 -17.87 -3.73
N GLY A 191 7.89 -19.10 -4.07
CA GLY A 191 7.57 -20.29 -3.28
C GLY A 191 6.11 -20.77 -3.41
N GLY A 192 5.47 -21.01 -2.27
CA GLY A 192 4.20 -21.74 -2.18
C GLY A 192 4.32 -23.21 -2.58
N ASP A 193 3.19 -23.86 -2.88
CA ASP A 193 3.20 -25.22 -3.45
C ASP A 193 3.77 -25.19 -4.87
N ILE A 194 4.92 -25.83 -5.07
CA ILE A 194 5.60 -25.93 -6.37
C ILE A 194 4.79 -26.65 -7.46
N TYR A 195 3.76 -27.40 -7.09
CA TYR A 195 2.86 -28.12 -8.00
C TYR A 195 1.58 -27.34 -8.35
N GLY A 196 1.12 -26.44 -7.48
CA GLY A 196 -0.05 -25.57 -7.71
C GLY A 196 0.11 -24.65 -8.92
N GLU A 197 -1.01 -24.29 -9.55
CA GLU A 197 -1.03 -23.46 -10.76
C GLU A 197 -0.73 -21.99 -10.47
N ASP A 198 -0.18 -21.27 -11.45
CA ASP A 198 0.17 -19.85 -11.26
C ASP A 198 -1.08 -18.94 -11.15
N LYS A 199 -2.28 -19.46 -11.45
CA LYS A 199 -3.57 -18.80 -11.21
C LYS A 199 -4.02 -18.85 -9.74
N GLU A 200 -3.44 -19.75 -8.94
CA GLU A 200 -3.79 -20.03 -7.54
C GLU A 200 -2.88 -19.25 -6.57
N PHE A 201 -1.90 -18.49 -7.09
CA PHE A 201 -0.97 -17.70 -6.30
C PHE A 201 -1.45 -16.24 -6.18
N GLU A 202 -2.10 -15.93 -5.06
CA GLU A 202 -2.65 -14.60 -4.77
C GLU A 202 -1.56 -13.58 -4.37
N VAL A 203 -1.76 -12.33 -4.79
CA VAL A 203 -1.13 -11.11 -4.26
C VAL A 203 -1.73 -10.83 -2.89
N GLY A 204 -1.43 -11.66 -1.91
CA GLY A 204 -1.65 -11.30 -0.51
C GLY A 204 -2.93 -11.78 0.17
N LEU A 205 -2.80 -12.06 1.47
CA LEU A 205 -3.81 -12.77 2.27
C LEU A 205 -4.12 -11.97 3.55
N THR A 206 -5.41 -11.60 3.68
CA THR A 206 -6.14 -11.04 4.85
C THR A 206 -6.17 -9.51 5.09
N SER A 207 -6.17 -8.65 4.06
CA SER A 207 -6.05 -7.15 4.07
C SER A 207 -6.86 -6.27 5.05
N SER A 208 -7.54 -6.84 6.04
CA SER A 208 -8.33 -6.17 7.07
C SER A 208 -7.48 -5.60 8.20
N ASN A 209 -7.97 -4.53 8.83
CA ASN A 209 -7.33 -4.01 10.04
C ASN A 209 -7.67 -4.88 11.24
N ALA A 210 -6.71 -5.68 11.72
CA ALA A 210 -6.90 -6.55 12.87
C ALA A 210 -6.42 -5.91 14.18
N ILE A 211 -7.23 -6.09 15.23
CA ILE A 211 -6.99 -5.64 16.60
C ILE A 211 -6.82 -6.84 17.53
N ASN A 212 -6.01 -6.69 18.57
CA ASN A 212 -5.90 -7.65 19.65
C ASN A 212 -6.96 -7.35 20.73
N VAL A 213 -7.82 -8.32 21.04
CA VAL A 213 -8.91 -8.16 22.02
C VAL A 213 -8.37 -7.88 23.43
N ASN A 214 -7.17 -8.39 23.76
CA ASN A 214 -6.55 -8.23 25.09
C ASN A 214 -6.09 -6.81 25.40
N ASP A 215 -5.96 -5.95 24.38
CA ASP A 215 -5.53 -4.54 24.51
C ASP A 215 -6.73 -3.62 24.70
N ILE A 216 -7.94 -4.10 24.38
CA ILE A 216 -9.21 -3.36 24.41
C ILE A 216 -10.05 -3.76 25.63
N ASP A 217 -10.07 -5.05 25.97
CA ASP A 217 -10.65 -5.57 27.19
C ASP A 217 -9.54 -6.26 28.00
N GLU A 218 -8.90 -5.48 28.87
CA GLU A 218 -7.75 -5.89 29.65
C GLU A 218 -8.07 -6.96 30.71
N ASP A 219 -9.34 -7.17 31.06
CA ASP A 219 -9.78 -8.18 32.03
C ASP A 219 -10.40 -9.41 31.35
N ASN A 220 -10.40 -9.50 30.01
CA ASN A 220 -11.14 -10.53 29.29
C ASN A 220 -10.64 -11.96 29.57
N ILE A 221 -11.57 -12.91 29.46
CA ILE A 221 -11.38 -14.33 29.81
C ILE A 221 -10.25 -15.04 29.02
N LEU A 222 -9.92 -14.59 27.80
CA LEU A 222 -8.85 -15.16 27.00
C LEU A 222 -7.49 -14.81 27.62
N LYS A 223 -7.27 -13.53 27.95
CA LYS A 223 -6.08 -13.04 28.65
C LYS A 223 -5.89 -13.72 30.01
N GLN A 224 -6.99 -13.95 30.76
CA GLN A 224 -6.95 -14.68 32.03
C GLN A 224 -6.47 -16.14 31.89
N TYR A 225 -6.77 -16.81 30.77
CA TYR A 225 -6.26 -18.14 30.44
C TYR A 225 -4.92 -18.14 29.68
N GLY A 226 -4.30 -16.97 29.47
CA GLY A 226 -3.03 -16.84 28.74
C GLY A 226 -3.15 -16.90 27.21
N TYR A 227 -4.36 -16.81 26.66
CA TYR A 227 -4.61 -16.74 25.22
C TYR A 227 -4.57 -15.29 24.72
N SER A 228 -4.24 -15.13 23.44
CA SER A 228 -4.38 -13.87 22.69
C SER A 228 -5.29 -14.11 21.48
N LEU A 229 -6.06 -13.10 21.09
CA LEU A 229 -7.01 -13.15 19.99
C LEU A 229 -6.92 -11.87 19.17
N LYS A 230 -6.43 -11.99 17.93
CA LYS A 230 -6.54 -10.94 16.90
C LYS A 230 -7.83 -11.15 16.10
N ILE A 231 -8.60 -10.08 15.85
CA ILE A 231 -9.81 -10.08 15.01
C ILE A 231 -9.83 -8.89 14.06
N SER A 232 -10.34 -9.08 12.84
CA SER A 232 -10.61 -8.00 11.89
C SER A 232 -11.70 -7.06 12.41
N LEU A 233 -11.41 -5.76 12.51
CA LEU A 233 -12.35 -4.71 12.92
C LEU A 233 -12.93 -3.93 11.72
N LEU A 234 -12.06 -3.63 10.75
CA LEU A 234 -12.37 -2.86 9.56
C LEU A 234 -12.15 -3.72 8.32
N GLU A 235 -13.18 -3.78 7.48
CA GLU A 235 -13.15 -4.35 6.14
C GLU A 235 -12.55 -3.32 5.18
N ARG A 236 -11.56 -3.71 4.36
CA ARG A 236 -10.96 -2.85 3.33
C ARG A 236 -11.70 -3.03 2.00
N TYR A 237 -11.83 -1.97 1.23
CA TYR A 237 -12.47 -1.98 -0.09
C TYR A 237 -11.47 -1.50 -1.17
N LYS A 238 -11.77 -1.82 -2.43
CA LYS A 238 -10.96 -1.38 -3.58
C LYS A 238 -11.15 0.10 -3.91
N HIS A 239 -10.18 0.69 -4.61
CA HIS A 239 -10.15 2.11 -4.91
C HIS A 239 -11.18 2.50 -5.98
N ASN A 240 -12.32 2.97 -5.48
CA ASN A 240 -13.43 3.53 -6.24
C ASN A 240 -13.97 4.77 -5.50
N TYR A 241 -13.76 5.95 -6.09
CA TYR A 241 -14.11 7.23 -5.47
C TYR A 241 -15.61 7.58 -5.51
N ASN A 242 -16.47 6.66 -5.99
CA ASN A 242 -17.91 6.69 -5.74
C ASN A 242 -18.29 5.97 -4.42
N TYR A 243 -17.32 5.30 -3.77
CA TYR A 243 -17.45 4.58 -2.50
C TYR A 243 -18.61 3.58 -2.43
N ASN A 244 -18.90 2.92 -3.56
CA ASN A 244 -20.01 1.99 -3.74
C ASN A 244 -19.57 0.52 -3.96
N GLU A 245 -18.34 0.18 -3.55
CA GLU A 245 -17.88 -1.20 -3.49
C GLU A 245 -18.63 -1.99 -2.41
N ASN A 246 -19.05 -3.21 -2.75
CA ASN A 246 -19.86 -4.08 -1.88
C ASN A 246 -19.18 -5.42 -1.57
N ILE A 247 -17.91 -5.60 -1.94
CA ILE A 247 -17.13 -6.80 -1.65
C ILE A 247 -15.79 -6.36 -1.05
N PRO A 248 -15.47 -6.72 0.22
CA PRO A 248 -14.18 -6.42 0.82
C PRO A 248 -13.00 -7.09 0.08
N SER A 249 -11.85 -6.42 0.07
CA SER A 249 -10.64 -6.80 -0.66
C SER A 249 -10.00 -8.12 -0.19
N GLU A 250 -10.43 -8.64 0.95
CA GLU A 250 -10.07 -9.96 1.47
C GLU A 250 -10.76 -11.10 0.71
N PHE A 251 -11.89 -10.83 0.04
CA PHE A 251 -12.64 -11.78 -0.77
C PHE A 251 -12.38 -11.61 -2.28
N LEU A 252 -11.45 -10.73 -2.65
CA LEU A 252 -11.07 -10.44 -4.03
C LEU A 252 -9.65 -10.95 -4.32
N THR A 253 -9.57 -12.09 -5.01
CA THR A 253 -8.31 -12.69 -5.43
C THR A 253 -7.65 -11.88 -6.55
N ASP A 254 -6.54 -11.22 -6.24
CA ASP A 254 -5.65 -10.59 -7.21
C ASP A 254 -4.47 -11.52 -7.51
N ILE A 255 -4.22 -11.88 -8.78
CA ILE A 255 -3.20 -12.89 -9.14
C ILE A 255 -1.85 -12.20 -9.46
N VAL A 256 -0.73 -12.79 -9.03
CA VAL A 256 0.63 -12.28 -9.30
C VAL A 256 0.92 -12.13 -10.81
N ASP A 257 1.86 -11.25 -11.16
CA ASP A 257 2.28 -11.03 -12.55
C ASP A 257 3.31 -12.06 -13.02
N GLU A 258 4.23 -12.44 -12.13
CA GLU A 258 5.23 -13.48 -12.36
C GLU A 258 5.35 -14.39 -11.13
N ARG A 259 5.93 -15.58 -11.30
CA ARG A 259 6.12 -16.53 -10.19
C ARG A 259 7.47 -17.26 -10.23
N ILE A 260 8.20 -17.18 -9.12
CA ILE A 260 9.47 -17.85 -8.88
C ILE A 260 9.22 -19.15 -8.10
N ARG A 261 9.25 -20.29 -8.79
CA ARG A 261 9.06 -21.61 -8.17
C ARG A 261 10.35 -22.08 -7.46
N VAL A 262 10.43 -21.80 -6.17
CA VAL A 262 11.45 -22.30 -5.22
C VAL A 262 10.84 -23.35 -4.29
N SER A 263 11.60 -24.38 -3.93
CA SER A 263 11.13 -25.56 -3.19
C SER A 263 11.04 -25.38 -1.66
N SER A 264 11.22 -24.16 -1.17
CA SER A 264 10.90 -23.74 0.19
C SER A 264 10.52 -22.25 0.18
N SER A 265 9.88 -21.80 1.27
CA SER A 265 9.65 -20.37 1.55
C SER A 265 10.92 -19.62 1.96
N THR A 266 12.08 -20.29 2.03
CA THR A 266 13.35 -19.68 2.45
C THR A 266 13.80 -18.63 1.44
N TYR A 267 14.14 -17.43 1.92
CA TYR A 267 14.55 -16.32 1.07
C TYR A 267 15.96 -16.51 0.47
N TYR A 268 16.02 -17.09 -0.74
CA TYR A 268 17.25 -17.26 -1.51
C TYR A 268 17.64 -15.99 -2.28
N ARG A 269 18.23 -15.01 -1.58
CA ARG A 269 18.74 -13.71 -2.08
C ARG A 269 19.30 -13.77 -3.51
N GLU A 270 20.27 -14.63 -3.76
CA GLU A 270 20.98 -14.72 -5.05
C GLU A 270 20.04 -15.17 -6.18
N ARG A 271 19.36 -16.31 -6.02
CA ARG A 271 18.43 -16.85 -7.02
C ARG A 271 17.28 -15.87 -7.32
N ILE A 272 16.76 -15.19 -6.30
CA ILE A 272 15.71 -14.17 -6.47
C ILE A 272 16.26 -12.95 -7.23
N THR A 273 17.52 -12.55 -6.99
CA THR A 273 18.21 -11.53 -7.81
C THR A 273 18.33 -11.95 -9.28
N GLU A 274 18.69 -13.22 -9.55
CA GLU A 274 18.83 -13.74 -10.93
C GLU A 274 17.49 -13.80 -11.67
N GLU A 275 16.41 -14.26 -11.03
CA GLU A 275 15.08 -14.25 -11.64
C GLU A 275 14.56 -12.82 -11.87
N THR A 276 14.78 -11.88 -10.94
CA THR A 276 14.41 -10.47 -11.17
C THR A 276 15.13 -9.87 -12.37
N LYS A 277 16.40 -10.22 -12.65
CA LYS A 277 17.07 -9.79 -13.90
C LYS A 277 16.33 -10.27 -15.15
N LYS A 278 15.93 -11.55 -15.18
CA LYS A 278 15.18 -12.13 -16.31
C LYS A 278 13.80 -11.46 -16.47
N ILE A 279 13.14 -11.14 -15.36
CA ILE A 279 11.87 -10.41 -15.34
C ILE A 279 12.05 -8.99 -15.86
N VAL A 280 13.07 -8.24 -15.41
CA VAL A 280 13.34 -6.88 -15.93
C VAL A 280 13.63 -6.90 -17.43
N GLU A 281 14.48 -7.80 -17.93
CA GLU A 281 14.75 -7.91 -19.37
C GLU A 281 13.49 -8.30 -20.16
N LYS A 282 12.65 -9.21 -19.64
CA LYS A 282 11.33 -9.53 -20.20
C LYS A 282 10.45 -8.27 -20.29
N TYR A 283 10.36 -7.49 -19.23
CA TYR A 283 9.42 -6.36 -19.15
C TYR A 283 9.87 -5.08 -19.89
N LYS A 284 11.07 -5.04 -20.47
CA LYS A 284 11.46 -3.97 -21.41
C LYS A 284 10.57 -3.94 -22.65
N THR A 285 10.14 -5.10 -23.15
CA THR A 285 9.31 -5.26 -24.36
C THR A 285 7.97 -5.98 -24.09
N LYS A 286 7.91 -6.85 -23.08
CA LYS A 286 6.72 -7.64 -22.71
C LYS A 286 6.02 -7.11 -21.47
N CYS A 287 4.83 -7.61 -21.21
CA CYS A 287 4.02 -7.26 -20.04
C CYS A 287 3.09 -8.43 -19.67
N ASN A 288 2.39 -8.36 -18.53
CA ASN A 288 1.36 -9.34 -18.18
C ASN A 288 0.01 -8.94 -18.80
N PRO A 289 -0.49 -9.63 -19.85
CA PRO A 289 -1.74 -9.23 -20.52
C PRO A 289 -2.97 -9.34 -19.63
N LYS A 290 -2.90 -10.09 -18.51
CA LYS A 290 -3.98 -10.21 -17.51
C LYS A 290 -4.07 -9.00 -16.58
N ASN A 291 -3.00 -8.22 -16.42
CA ASN A 291 -2.98 -7.08 -15.52
C ASN A 291 -3.12 -5.77 -16.29
N LYS A 292 -4.37 -5.33 -16.48
CA LYS A 292 -4.72 -4.08 -17.19
C LYS A 292 -4.49 -2.79 -16.38
N ARG A 293 -3.90 -2.88 -15.19
CA ARG A 293 -3.38 -1.72 -14.45
C ARG A 293 -1.91 -1.42 -14.81
N LEU A 294 -1.13 -2.40 -15.29
CA LEU A 294 0.25 -2.17 -15.73
C LEU A 294 0.31 -1.25 -16.95
N VAL A 295 0.95 -0.10 -16.77
CA VAL A 295 1.20 0.89 -17.82
C VAL A 295 2.68 1.25 -17.84
N LYS A 296 3.32 1.18 -19.02
CA LYS A 296 4.69 1.62 -19.20
C LYS A 296 4.72 3.15 -19.34
N ARG A 297 4.81 3.84 -18.19
CA ARG A 297 4.93 5.31 -18.05
C ARG A 297 5.98 5.85 -19.04
N ASP A 298 5.61 6.83 -19.86
CA ASP A 298 6.46 7.40 -20.91
C ASP A 298 5.94 8.79 -21.32
N SER A 299 6.75 9.84 -21.13
CA SER A 299 6.32 11.23 -21.33
C SER A 299 6.06 11.64 -22.79
N ARG A 300 6.26 10.72 -23.74
CA ARG A 300 5.73 10.89 -25.10
C ARG A 300 4.21 10.79 -25.13
N CYS A 301 3.61 10.02 -24.22
CA CYS A 301 2.17 9.85 -24.10
C CYS A 301 1.45 11.06 -23.49
N ASP A 302 2.12 11.90 -22.69
CA ASP A 302 1.50 13.08 -22.04
C ASP A 302 0.85 14.04 -23.06
N LYS A 303 1.34 14.04 -24.31
CA LYS A 303 0.81 14.84 -25.42
C LYS A 303 -0.46 14.26 -26.04
N GLU A 304 -0.75 12.98 -25.79
CA GLU A 304 -1.98 12.28 -26.19
C GLU A 304 -3.00 12.23 -25.03
N ILE A 305 -2.53 12.31 -23.78
CA ILE A 305 -3.37 12.40 -22.57
C ILE A 305 -3.93 13.82 -22.42
N ASN A 306 -5.02 14.11 -23.14
CA ASN A 306 -5.80 15.34 -22.97
C ASN A 306 -6.67 15.28 -21.69
N ILE A 307 -6.02 15.13 -20.54
CA ILE A 307 -6.63 15.12 -19.20
C ILE A 307 -5.82 16.06 -18.31
N GLU A 308 -6.48 17.04 -17.71
CA GLU A 308 -5.84 17.99 -16.80
C GLU A 308 -5.21 17.24 -15.61
N HIS A 309 -3.97 17.58 -15.27
CA HIS A 309 -3.14 16.90 -14.27
C HIS A 309 -2.80 15.42 -14.54
N GLY A 310 -3.11 14.89 -15.74
CA GLY A 310 -2.88 13.48 -16.10
C GLY A 310 -1.60 13.24 -16.90
N HIS A 311 -0.86 12.18 -16.54
CA HIS A 311 0.39 11.75 -17.20
C HIS A 311 0.26 10.36 -17.82
N GLY A 312 1.00 10.11 -18.89
CA GLY A 312 0.73 8.99 -19.81
C GLY A 312 1.70 7.81 -19.74
N GLY A 313 1.27 6.72 -20.38
CA GLY A 313 2.15 5.61 -20.75
C GLY A 313 1.45 4.59 -21.63
N TYR A 314 2.19 3.57 -22.07
CA TYR A 314 1.70 2.55 -22.98
C TYR A 314 0.99 1.41 -22.26
N GLU A 315 -0.22 1.06 -22.69
CA GLU A 315 -0.98 -0.07 -22.11
C GLU A 315 -0.42 -1.44 -22.54
N CYS A 316 -0.63 -2.44 -21.69
CA CYS A 316 -0.29 -3.83 -21.99
C CYS A 316 -1.30 -4.48 -22.95
N GLY A 317 -0.85 -4.82 -24.16
CA GLY A 317 -1.65 -5.48 -25.18
C GLY A 317 -2.00 -6.94 -24.82
N ASP A 318 -3.07 -7.47 -25.40
CA ASP A 318 -3.54 -8.85 -25.14
C ASP A 318 -2.55 -9.93 -25.64
N ASN A 319 -1.62 -9.57 -26.53
CA ASN A 319 -0.48 -10.40 -26.94
C ASN A 319 0.63 -10.51 -25.86
N GLY A 320 0.54 -9.75 -24.76
CA GLY A 320 1.56 -9.70 -23.71
C GLY A 320 2.78 -8.86 -24.08
N GLU A 321 2.62 -7.89 -24.99
CA GLU A 321 3.66 -6.92 -25.36
C GLU A 321 3.14 -5.50 -25.15
N TRP A 322 4.04 -4.55 -24.89
CA TRP A 322 3.66 -3.14 -24.77
C TRP A 322 3.10 -2.63 -26.09
N SER A 323 1.88 -2.08 -26.04
CA SER A 323 1.24 -1.49 -27.22
C SER A 323 1.86 -0.14 -27.57
N THR A 324 1.38 0.49 -28.65
CA THR A 324 1.63 1.91 -28.93
C THR A 324 0.47 2.81 -28.50
N LYS A 325 -0.52 2.29 -27.76
CA LYS A 325 -1.68 3.07 -27.31
C LYS A 325 -1.39 3.69 -25.95
N CYS A 326 -1.41 5.02 -25.93
CA CYS A 326 -1.28 5.81 -24.71
C CYS A 326 -2.56 5.75 -23.88
N VAL A 327 -2.40 5.61 -22.56
CA VAL A 327 -3.46 5.67 -21.55
C VAL A 327 -3.00 6.51 -20.35
N LEU A 328 -3.95 6.99 -19.54
CA LEU A 328 -3.65 7.67 -18.28
C LEU A 328 -2.98 6.68 -17.32
N ALA A 329 -1.85 7.08 -16.76
CA ALA A 329 -0.98 6.22 -15.93
C ALA A 329 -0.88 6.70 -14.48
N TYR A 330 -0.89 8.02 -14.26
CA TYR A 330 -0.88 8.65 -12.94
C TYR A 330 -1.31 10.13 -13.04
N CYS A 331 -1.46 10.80 -11.89
CA CYS A 331 -1.84 12.21 -11.79
C CYS A 331 -0.78 13.03 -11.04
N ASP A 332 -0.80 14.36 -11.20
CA ASP A 332 0.04 15.29 -10.42
C ASP A 332 -0.14 15.15 -8.90
N SER A 333 0.88 15.56 -8.14
CA SER A 333 0.79 15.68 -6.68
C SER A 333 -0.36 16.62 -6.28
N GLY A 334 -1.23 16.16 -5.38
CA GLY A 334 -2.48 16.85 -5.03
C GLY A 334 -3.71 16.33 -5.79
N TYR A 335 -3.52 15.43 -6.75
CA TYR A 335 -4.59 14.76 -7.49
C TYR A 335 -4.52 13.24 -7.33
N LYS A 336 -5.68 12.59 -7.49
CA LYS A 336 -5.85 11.13 -7.39
C LYS A 336 -6.37 10.57 -8.71
N PHE A 337 -5.87 9.41 -9.10
CA PHE A 337 -6.25 8.76 -10.36
C PHE A 337 -7.54 7.94 -10.19
N ASP A 338 -8.67 8.51 -10.61
CA ASP A 338 -9.92 7.80 -10.76
C ASP A 338 -9.87 6.96 -12.05
N TYR A 339 -9.37 5.72 -11.91
CA TYR A 339 -9.25 4.76 -13.01
C TYR A 339 -10.61 4.40 -13.62
N ILE A 340 -11.68 4.32 -12.82
CA ILE A 340 -13.01 3.89 -13.26
C ILE A 340 -13.61 4.91 -14.23
N ASN A 341 -13.47 6.20 -13.92
CA ASN A 341 -13.89 7.29 -14.80
C ASN A 341 -12.77 7.79 -15.72
N ASN A 342 -11.59 7.17 -15.69
CA ASN A 342 -10.36 7.54 -16.39
C ASN A 342 -10.07 9.06 -16.35
N LYS A 343 -9.88 9.61 -15.14
CA LYS A 343 -9.61 11.04 -14.91
C LYS A 343 -8.76 11.27 -13.66
N CYS A 344 -8.19 12.47 -13.54
CA CYS A 344 -7.65 12.97 -12.28
C CYS A 344 -8.75 13.70 -11.49
N ILE A 345 -8.76 13.55 -10.16
CA ILE A 345 -9.65 14.28 -9.23
C ILE A 345 -8.82 14.96 -8.14
N GLU A 346 -9.23 16.15 -7.70
CA GLU A 346 -8.56 16.89 -6.62
C GLU A 346 -8.61 16.08 -5.30
N ASP A 347 -7.47 15.95 -4.61
CA ASP A 347 -7.48 15.36 -3.27
C ASP A 347 -7.88 16.38 -2.22
N VAL A 348 -9.16 16.33 -1.86
CA VAL A 348 -9.79 17.08 -0.76
C VAL A 348 -9.07 16.92 0.60
N CYS A 349 -8.21 15.91 0.77
CA CYS A 349 -7.37 15.75 1.95
C CYS A 349 -6.09 16.60 1.94
N VAL A 350 -5.55 16.93 0.76
CA VAL A 350 -4.45 17.90 0.61
C VAL A 350 -4.99 19.34 0.69
N TYR A 351 -6.19 19.58 0.13
CA TYR A 351 -6.84 20.90 0.06
C TYR A 351 -8.22 20.93 0.74
N PRO A 352 -8.29 20.81 2.08
CA PRO A 352 -9.57 20.74 2.80
C PRO A 352 -10.35 22.05 2.73
N GLN A 353 -11.54 22.00 2.12
CA GLN A 353 -12.33 23.17 1.68
C GLN A 353 -12.86 24.12 2.79
N ASN A 354 -12.61 23.85 4.08
CA ASN A 354 -13.08 24.71 5.18
C ASN A 354 -12.11 24.72 6.38
N LEU A 355 -11.07 25.55 6.30
CA LEU A 355 -10.08 25.77 7.36
C LEU A 355 -10.44 26.93 8.31
N SER A 356 -11.55 26.77 9.04
CA SER A 356 -11.88 27.64 10.18
C SER A 356 -10.96 27.32 11.39
N ASN A 357 -9.82 27.99 11.46
CA ASN A 357 -8.80 27.92 12.51
C ASN A 357 -8.11 26.54 12.72
N GLY A 358 -7.05 26.28 11.96
CA GLY A 358 -6.09 25.21 12.24
C GLY A 358 -5.16 24.96 11.07
N THR A 359 -3.94 25.51 11.11
CA THR A 359 -2.89 25.47 10.07
C THR A 359 -3.00 24.30 9.07
N PRO A 360 -2.98 24.54 7.75
CA PRO A 360 -3.10 23.47 6.75
C PRO A 360 -2.19 22.29 7.06
N ARG A 361 -2.69 21.05 6.90
CA ARG A 361 -1.89 19.81 6.95
C ARG A 361 -1.00 19.65 5.72
N MET A 362 -0.40 20.74 5.26
CA MET A 362 0.79 20.75 4.43
C MET A 362 1.98 20.27 5.25
N THR A 363 2.01 18.96 5.53
CA THR A 363 3.26 18.20 5.53
C THR A 363 3.76 18.18 4.08
N ILE A 364 4.15 19.36 3.58
CA ILE A 364 4.90 19.48 2.33
C ILE A 364 6.10 18.56 2.51
N ASN A 365 6.14 17.50 1.73
CA ASN A 365 7.32 16.67 1.66
C ASN A 365 8.39 17.51 0.95
N ILE A 366 9.28 18.15 1.72
CA ILE A 366 10.21 19.18 1.21
C ILE A 366 11.07 18.65 0.06
N PHE A 367 11.32 17.34 0.03
CA PHE A 367 11.90 16.61 -1.10
C PHE A 367 11.17 16.84 -2.43
N LEU A 368 9.83 16.81 -2.48
CA LEU A 368 9.08 16.97 -3.74
C LEU A 368 9.23 18.39 -4.32
N ILE A 369 9.29 19.42 -3.48
CA ILE A 369 9.57 20.80 -3.95
C ILE A 369 11.01 20.91 -4.46
N ILE A 370 11.98 20.25 -3.80
CA ILE A 370 13.38 20.25 -4.26
C ILE A 370 13.52 19.53 -5.61
N ILE A 371 12.90 18.36 -5.79
CA ILE A 371 12.90 17.62 -7.06
C ILE A 371 12.28 18.46 -8.18
N GLY A 372 11.11 19.05 -7.95
CA GLY A 372 10.42 19.89 -8.94
C GLY A 372 11.19 21.15 -9.35
N ILE A 373 12.02 21.71 -8.45
CA ILE A 373 12.92 22.84 -8.77
C ILE A 373 14.13 22.37 -9.58
N ILE A 374 14.68 21.19 -9.30
CA ILE A 374 15.82 20.62 -10.05
C ILE A 374 15.41 20.30 -11.51
N THR A 375 14.22 19.74 -11.72
CA THR A 375 13.67 19.46 -13.07
C THR A 375 13.19 20.71 -13.83
N LEU A 376 13.31 21.90 -13.24
CA LEU A 376 13.04 23.20 -13.88
C LEU A 376 14.32 24.01 -14.18
N ILE A 377 15.49 23.47 -13.83
CA ILE A 377 16.80 24.13 -13.95
C ILE A 377 17.78 23.32 -14.85
N LEU A 378 17.37 22.13 -15.30
CA LEU A 378 18.07 21.23 -16.23
C LEU A 378 17.22 20.99 -17.50
#